data_AF-A0A2S8EPR1-F1
#
_entry.id   AF-A0A2S8EPR1-F1
#
_cell.length_a   1.000
_cell.length_b   1.000
_cell.length_c   1.000
_cell.angle_alpha   90.00
_cell.angle_beta   90.00
_cell.angle_gamma   90.00
#
_symmetry.space_group_name_H-M   'P 1'
#
loop_
_entity.id
_entity.type
_entity.pdbx_description
1 polymer ?
#
loop_
_entity_poly.entity_id
_entity_poly.type
_entity_poly.pdbx_seq_one_letter_code
_entity_poly.pdbx_strand_id
1 'polypeptide(L)'
;MTPRQDPTFAQQCPRATRESEIAHADYEPTSEGLLRLQLDTSPAVLVVDLDGTLLRSDMLYESFWSAFARDWRSPVLSAAALSKGRASLKRHLATVSAVDTSTLPYDSKVIAVIEAWRKSGGYTALVTASDQAFAEMVADHLGIFDEVHGSNGKLNLKGERKGRFLEERFGPKGFAYIGDSAADLPVWKRAAKAITVNAPAALRREAERACDTVEHLATEAASVKPYIKALRPHQWLKNVLVFLPMLAAHKSDGSTFLSALFAFICFSLVASSVYVLNDLLDLADDRAHPRKRNRPFASGSIPIAHGTWMAAGLTSLGIVLAAVIGWSFLLVMAGYYLLTTAYSLHLKRRIVIDICVLAGLYTTRIVAGGVATSTPLSVWLLAFSVFFFLSLAAVKRQAELVDSAERGSLESSGRGYHVDDLPIISMIAIGAGYVSVLVMMLYVNSPDVMDLYAQPEALWGVCAVVLYWITRTVMVSHRGHMHDDPVVYAAKDRISQLCLVIILAFVLWGALA
;
A
#
# COMPACT_ATOMS: atom_id res chain seq x y z
N MET A 1 -1.92 26.65 -60.59
CA MET A 1 -2.91 27.12 -61.59
C MET A 1 -4.25 27.26 -60.89
N THR A 2 -4.86 28.42 -61.08
CA THR A 2 -6.10 28.98 -60.50
C THR A 2 -7.39 28.21 -60.92
N PRO A 3 -8.58 28.57 -60.37
CA PRO A 3 -9.69 27.68 -59.99
C PRO A 3 -10.91 27.75 -60.94
N ARG A 4 -12.02 27.06 -60.58
CA ARG A 4 -13.42 27.34 -61.02
C ARG A 4 -14.35 27.05 -59.82
N GLN A 5 -15.05 28.00 -59.18
CA GLN A 5 -16.19 28.88 -59.56
C GLN A 5 -17.51 28.15 -59.91
N ASP A 6 -18.47 28.20 -58.94
CA ASP A 6 -19.90 28.63 -58.98
C ASP A 6 -20.89 28.08 -60.05
N PRO A 7 -22.24 28.10 -59.87
CA PRO A 7 -23.04 29.08 -59.11
C PRO A 7 -24.36 28.62 -58.40
N THR A 8 -24.99 29.64 -57.79
CA THR A 8 -26.31 29.88 -57.15
C THR A 8 -27.59 29.63 -57.96
N PHE A 9 -28.72 29.37 -57.26
CA PHE A 9 -30.14 29.72 -57.58
C PHE A 9 -30.96 29.50 -56.27
N ALA A 10 -31.64 30.42 -55.57
CA ALA A 10 -32.63 31.49 -55.83
C ALA A 10 -34.11 31.04 -55.89
N GLN A 11 -34.95 31.74 -55.10
CA GLN A 11 -36.43 31.91 -55.17
C GLN A 11 -37.31 30.74 -54.64
N GLN A 12 -38.46 30.91 -53.98
CA GLN A 12 -39.42 32.02 -53.89
C GLN A 12 -40.41 31.82 -52.71
N CYS A 13 -40.98 32.93 -52.24
CA CYS A 13 -42.05 33.05 -51.23
C CYS A 13 -43.45 32.99 -51.89
N PRO A 14 -44.53 32.79 -51.11
CA PRO A 14 -45.71 33.63 -51.31
C PRO A 14 -46.30 34.24 -50.03
N ARG A 15 -46.70 35.51 -50.18
CA ARG A 15 -47.53 36.35 -49.28
C ARG A 15 -48.96 35.82 -49.16
N ALA A 16 -49.65 36.12 -48.04
CA ALA A 16 -50.72 37.15 -47.99
C ALA A 16 -51.57 37.15 -46.68
N THR A 17 -51.50 38.28 -45.95
CA THR A 17 -52.59 39.12 -45.36
C THR A 17 -53.75 38.54 -44.54
N ARG A 18 -53.92 39.05 -43.30
CA ARG A 18 -55.08 39.83 -42.74
C ARG A 18 -54.88 40.00 -41.21
N GLU A 19 -54.66 41.22 -40.72
CA GLU A 19 -55.64 42.19 -40.16
C GLU A 19 -56.20 41.83 -38.76
N SER A 20 -55.81 42.67 -37.80
CA SER A 20 -56.48 43.17 -36.58
C SER A 20 -57.21 42.21 -35.62
N GLU A 21 -56.79 42.21 -34.36
CA GLU A 21 -57.66 42.52 -33.21
C GLU A 21 -56.82 42.75 -31.93
N ILE A 22 -57.02 43.92 -31.30
CA ILE A 22 -56.56 44.21 -29.94
C ILE A 22 -57.69 43.78 -29.01
N ALA A 23 -57.44 42.83 -28.12
CA ALA A 23 -58.28 42.57 -26.96
C ALA A 23 -57.39 42.38 -25.73
N HIS A 24 -57.56 43.27 -24.76
CA HIS A 24 -57.12 43.07 -23.38
C HIS A 24 -57.82 41.83 -22.82
N ALA A 25 -57.06 40.87 -22.31
CA ALA A 25 -57.57 39.79 -21.48
C ALA A 25 -56.57 39.48 -20.37
N ASP A 26 -57.15 39.27 -19.20
CA ASP A 26 -56.57 39.26 -17.87
C ASP A 26 -55.41 38.29 -17.65
N TYR A 27 -54.51 38.74 -16.78
CA TYR A 27 -53.42 37.99 -16.18
C TYR A 27 -53.98 36.91 -15.25
N GLU A 28 -54.00 35.65 -15.71
CA GLU A 28 -54.02 34.50 -14.82
C GLU A 28 -52.69 33.72 -14.98
N PRO A 29 -51.87 33.58 -13.93
CA PRO A 29 -50.68 32.76 -14.01
C PRO A 29 -51.10 31.28 -14.09
N THR A 30 -50.85 30.68 -15.25
CA THR A 30 -51.00 29.23 -15.48
C THR A 30 -50.27 28.43 -14.40
N SER A 31 -50.85 27.31 -13.97
CA SER A 31 -50.29 26.36 -13.01
C SER A 31 -48.87 25.86 -13.34
N GLU A 32 -48.42 25.96 -14.61
CA GLU A 32 -47.02 25.72 -15.00
C GLU A 32 -46.02 26.79 -14.50
N GLY A 33 -46.46 28.04 -14.34
CA GLY A 33 -45.65 29.13 -13.76
C GLY A 33 -45.51 29.03 -12.25
N LEU A 34 -46.52 28.47 -11.57
CA LEU A 34 -46.48 28.15 -10.14
C LEU A 34 -45.66 26.88 -9.84
N LEU A 35 -45.54 25.95 -10.80
CA LEU A 35 -44.66 24.78 -10.67
C LEU A 35 -43.16 25.09 -10.85
N ARG A 36 -42.81 26.16 -11.59
CA ARG A 36 -41.43 26.67 -11.65
C ARG A 36 -41.00 27.53 -10.46
N LEU A 37 -41.90 27.76 -9.52
CA LEU A 37 -41.67 28.46 -8.26
C LEU A 37 -41.56 27.51 -7.06
N GLN A 38 -41.32 26.22 -7.31
CA GLN A 38 -40.45 25.46 -6.41
C GLN A 38 -39.06 26.07 -6.57
N LEU A 39 -38.76 27.06 -5.71
CA LEU A 39 -37.41 27.53 -5.45
C LEU A 39 -36.49 26.31 -5.50
N ASP A 40 -35.46 26.34 -6.35
CA ASP A 40 -34.38 25.39 -6.29
C ASP A 40 -33.72 25.58 -4.91
N THR A 41 -34.24 24.87 -3.90
CA THR A 41 -33.85 24.99 -2.48
C THR A 41 -32.49 24.36 -2.20
N SER A 42 -31.71 24.10 -3.26
CA SER A 42 -30.34 23.65 -3.15
C SER A 42 -29.49 24.83 -2.70
N PRO A 43 -28.79 24.76 -1.56
CA PRO A 43 -27.98 25.88 -1.08
C PRO A 43 -26.93 26.26 -2.12
N ALA A 44 -26.66 27.55 -2.32
CA ALA A 44 -25.70 27.99 -3.33
C ALA A 44 -24.25 27.57 -3.00
N VAL A 45 -23.96 27.27 -1.73
CA VAL A 45 -22.61 26.95 -1.23
C VAL A 45 -22.51 25.46 -0.88
N LEU A 46 -21.49 24.77 -1.40
CA LEU A 46 -21.05 23.44 -0.97
C LEU A 46 -19.74 23.55 -0.20
N VAL A 47 -19.78 23.16 1.08
CA VAL A 47 -18.62 23.07 1.95
C VAL A 47 -18.15 21.63 2.04
N VAL A 48 -16.86 21.40 1.89
CA VAL A 48 -16.24 20.08 1.80
C VAL A 48 -15.20 19.89 2.91
N ASP A 49 -15.29 18.80 3.66
CA ASP A 49 -14.21 18.40 4.57
C ASP A 49 -13.08 17.67 3.82
N LEU A 50 -11.86 17.74 4.37
CA LEU A 50 -10.69 17.14 3.73
C LEU A 50 -10.50 15.66 4.12
N ASP A 51 -10.17 15.43 5.38
CA ASP A 51 -9.76 14.11 5.90
C ASP A 51 -10.97 13.15 5.91
N GLY A 52 -10.81 11.94 5.38
CA GLY A 52 -11.89 10.94 5.31
C GLY A 52 -13.04 11.25 4.34
N THR A 53 -13.07 12.46 3.76
CA THR A 53 -14.12 12.96 2.88
C THR A 53 -13.59 13.17 1.46
N LEU A 54 -12.88 14.27 1.19
CA LEU A 54 -12.23 14.51 -0.11
C LEU A 54 -11.02 13.59 -0.30
N LEU A 55 -10.28 13.35 0.79
CA LEU A 55 -9.18 12.40 0.86
C LEU A 55 -9.68 11.09 1.46
N ARG A 56 -9.25 9.96 0.88
CA ARG A 56 -9.45 8.63 1.48
C ARG A 56 -8.51 8.33 2.65
N SER A 57 -7.72 9.31 3.04
CA SER A 57 -6.75 9.24 4.12
C SER A 57 -6.93 10.43 5.08
N ASP A 58 -6.05 10.52 6.07
CA ASP A 58 -6.04 11.56 7.09
C ASP A 58 -4.66 12.21 7.12
N MET A 59 -4.63 13.53 6.94
CA MET A 59 -3.42 14.33 6.82
C MET A 59 -2.51 14.27 8.06
N LEU A 60 -3.05 13.99 9.25
CA LEU A 60 -2.23 13.79 10.45
C LEU A 60 -1.36 12.54 10.28
N TYR A 61 -1.94 11.44 9.81
CA TYR A 61 -1.23 10.19 9.59
C TYR A 61 -0.30 10.28 8.38
N GLU A 62 -0.74 10.92 7.29
CA GLU A 62 0.11 11.20 6.13
C GLU A 62 1.38 11.95 6.54
N SER A 63 1.21 13.04 7.29
CA SER A 63 2.32 13.88 7.73
C SER A 63 3.23 13.15 8.72
N PHE A 64 2.65 12.38 9.64
CA PHE A 64 3.43 11.59 10.59
C PHE A 64 4.33 10.56 9.91
N TRP A 65 3.76 9.75 9.01
CA TRP A 65 4.52 8.69 8.33
C TRP A 65 5.52 9.26 7.32
N SER A 66 5.17 10.34 6.62
CA SER A 66 6.12 11.10 5.78
C SER A 66 7.30 11.63 6.61
N ALA A 67 7.04 12.20 7.80
CA ALA A 67 8.09 12.66 8.69
C ALA A 67 8.97 11.51 9.22
N PHE A 68 8.38 10.35 9.53
CA PHE A 68 9.12 9.19 10.03
C PHE A 68 9.98 8.53 8.93
N ALA A 69 9.50 8.49 7.70
CA ALA A 69 10.29 8.01 6.56
C ALA A 69 11.55 8.86 6.31
N ARG A 70 11.51 10.16 6.67
CA ARG A 70 12.61 11.11 6.48
C ARG A 70 13.59 11.15 7.66
N ASP A 71 13.06 11.08 8.89
CA ASP A 71 13.88 11.09 10.11
C ASP A 71 13.34 10.07 11.13
N TRP A 72 14.19 9.12 11.52
CA TRP A 72 13.84 8.06 12.46
C TRP A 72 13.48 8.59 13.86
N ARG A 73 13.88 9.83 14.19
CA ARG A 73 13.57 10.51 15.47
C ARG A 73 12.17 11.12 15.50
N SER A 74 11.51 11.26 14.34
CA SER A 74 10.20 11.90 14.22
C SER A 74 9.12 11.35 15.15
N PRO A 75 9.03 10.04 15.46
CA PRO A 75 8.06 9.54 16.45
C PRO A 75 8.25 10.14 17.85
N VAL A 76 9.51 10.28 18.30
CA VAL A 76 9.84 10.85 19.61
C VAL A 76 9.54 12.35 19.63
N LEU A 77 9.93 13.08 18.57
CA LEU A 77 9.64 14.51 18.44
C LEU A 77 8.14 14.80 18.35
N SER A 78 7.40 13.94 17.65
CA SER A 78 5.93 14.00 17.56
C SER A 78 5.29 13.77 18.93
N ALA A 79 5.78 12.81 19.72
CA ALA A 79 5.30 12.59 21.08
C ALA A 79 5.56 13.82 21.99
N ALA A 80 6.75 14.44 21.86
CA ALA A 80 7.09 15.67 22.58
C ALA A 80 6.27 16.89 22.12
N ALA A 81 5.86 16.96 20.85
CA ALA A 81 4.95 17.99 20.36
C ALA A 81 3.52 17.75 20.84
N LEU A 82 3.08 16.49 20.89
CA LEU A 82 1.76 16.07 21.37
C LEU A 82 1.57 16.37 22.86
N SER A 83 2.62 16.26 23.69
CA SER A 83 2.54 16.63 25.11
C SER A 83 2.24 18.13 25.32
N LYS A 84 2.51 18.97 24.31
CA LYS A 84 2.12 20.39 24.25
C LYS A 84 0.73 20.62 23.61
N GLY A 85 0.02 19.54 23.26
CA GLY A 85 -1.33 19.56 22.68
C GLY A 85 -1.40 19.20 21.19
N ARG A 86 -2.60 18.82 20.74
CA ARG A 86 -2.84 18.36 19.34
C ARG A 86 -2.54 19.42 18.27
N ALA A 87 -2.77 20.70 18.57
CA ALA A 87 -2.45 21.79 17.64
C ALA A 87 -0.94 21.94 17.43
N SER A 88 -0.16 21.77 18.51
CA SER A 88 1.31 21.75 18.46
C SER A 88 1.82 20.58 17.61
N LEU A 89 1.25 19.38 17.79
CA LEU A 89 1.57 18.21 16.97
C LEU A 89 1.32 18.47 15.48
N LYS A 90 0.11 18.93 15.12
CA LYS A 90 -0.24 19.20 13.72
C LYS A 90 0.72 20.18 13.06
N ARG A 91 1.03 21.27 13.75
CA ARG A 91 1.97 22.28 13.25
C ARG A 91 3.38 21.73 13.11
N HIS A 92 3.86 20.96 14.08
CA HIS A 92 5.16 20.30 13.98
C HIS A 92 5.22 19.39 12.74
N LEU A 93 4.22 18.51 12.58
CA LEU A 93 4.14 17.59 11.45
C LEU A 93 4.03 18.30 10.10
N ALA A 94 3.28 19.40 10.01
CA ALA A 94 3.21 20.23 8.81
C ALA A 94 4.59 20.80 8.41
N THR A 95 5.45 21.11 9.38
CA THR A 95 6.79 21.68 9.11
C THR A 95 7.85 20.64 8.74
N VAL A 96 7.74 19.41 9.21
CA VAL A 96 8.81 18.39 9.06
C VAL A 96 8.47 17.31 8.02
N SER A 97 7.20 17.17 7.67
CA SER A 97 6.76 16.25 6.62
C SER A 97 7.02 16.84 5.23
N ALA A 98 7.03 15.96 4.22
CA ALA A 98 7.10 16.34 2.81
C ALA A 98 6.03 15.56 2.06
N VAL A 99 4.77 15.88 2.34
CA VAL A 99 3.62 15.25 1.67
C VAL A 99 3.41 15.93 0.33
N ASP A 100 3.51 15.16 -0.76
CA ASP A 100 3.18 15.61 -2.11
C ASP A 100 1.67 15.50 -2.32
N THR A 101 0.99 16.66 -2.37
CA THR A 101 -0.46 16.73 -2.53
C THR A 101 -0.92 16.15 -3.86
N SER A 102 -0.10 16.19 -4.91
CA SER A 102 -0.48 15.71 -6.25
C SER A 102 -0.69 14.20 -6.34
N THR A 103 -0.19 13.45 -5.35
CA THR A 103 -0.25 11.98 -5.32
C THR A 103 -1.20 11.44 -4.25
N LEU A 104 -1.84 12.31 -3.47
CA LEU A 104 -2.75 11.91 -2.40
C LEU A 104 -3.95 11.10 -2.94
N PRO A 105 -4.53 10.19 -2.12
CA PRO A 105 -5.61 9.32 -2.55
C PRO A 105 -6.96 10.07 -2.50
N TYR A 106 -7.18 10.96 -3.46
CA TYR A 106 -8.43 11.70 -3.60
C TYR A 106 -9.60 10.78 -3.98
N ASP A 107 -10.79 11.05 -3.42
CA ASP A 107 -11.99 10.33 -3.81
C ASP A 107 -12.62 10.93 -5.08
N SER A 108 -12.53 10.17 -6.18
CA SER A 108 -13.02 10.61 -7.48
C SER A 108 -14.53 10.87 -7.54
N LYS A 109 -15.34 10.19 -6.71
CA LYS A 109 -16.80 10.44 -6.66
C LYS A 109 -17.09 11.74 -5.92
N VAL A 110 -16.34 12.06 -4.86
CA VAL A 110 -16.46 13.34 -4.16
C VAL A 110 -16.03 14.48 -5.07
N ILE A 111 -14.92 14.34 -5.81
CA ILE A 111 -14.51 15.32 -6.83
C ILE A 111 -15.62 15.54 -7.85
N ALA A 112 -16.24 14.48 -8.37
CA ALA A 112 -17.33 14.60 -9.33
C ALA A 112 -18.55 15.37 -8.77
N VAL A 113 -18.86 15.21 -7.47
CA VAL A 113 -19.92 15.99 -6.81
C VAL A 113 -19.56 17.48 -6.77
N ILE A 114 -18.31 17.82 -6.42
CA ILE A 114 -17.84 19.21 -6.35
C ILE A 114 -17.87 19.85 -7.73
N GLU A 115 -17.35 19.17 -8.75
CA GLU A 115 -17.37 19.66 -10.13
C GLU A 115 -18.78 19.85 -10.68
N ALA A 116 -19.71 18.94 -10.37
CA ALA A 116 -21.11 19.08 -10.74
C ALA A 116 -21.75 20.31 -10.08
N TRP A 117 -21.44 20.56 -8.81
CA TRP A 117 -21.91 21.74 -8.07
C TRP A 117 -21.40 23.06 -8.65
N ARG A 118 -20.13 23.09 -9.08
CA ARG A 118 -19.57 24.26 -9.76
C ARG A 118 -20.21 24.48 -11.13
N LYS A 119 -20.45 23.40 -11.88
CA LYS A 119 -21.10 23.46 -13.20
C LYS A 119 -22.53 24.00 -13.13
N SER A 120 -23.24 23.83 -12.01
CA SER A 120 -24.54 24.47 -11.76
C SER A 120 -24.43 25.93 -11.29
N GLY A 121 -23.23 26.53 -11.29
CA GLY A 121 -23.00 27.90 -10.83
C GLY A 121 -22.86 28.05 -9.32
N GLY A 122 -22.74 26.94 -8.58
CA GLY A 122 -22.60 26.94 -7.13
C GLY A 122 -21.19 27.30 -6.67
N TYR A 123 -21.12 27.91 -5.48
CA TYR A 123 -19.89 28.25 -4.78
C TYR A 123 -19.37 27.06 -3.98
N THR A 124 -18.06 26.87 -3.91
CA THR A 124 -17.44 25.71 -3.26
C THR A 124 -16.34 26.13 -2.29
N ALA A 125 -16.35 25.56 -1.08
CA ALA A 125 -15.36 25.88 -0.05
C ALA A 125 -14.77 24.63 0.59
N LEU A 126 -13.44 24.58 0.75
CA LEU A 126 -12.74 23.53 1.49
C LEU A 126 -12.59 23.98 2.95
N VAL A 127 -13.24 23.31 3.91
CA VAL A 127 -13.18 23.68 5.33
C VAL A 127 -12.84 22.50 6.22
N THR A 128 -11.59 22.48 6.71
CA THR A 128 -10.99 21.29 7.34
C THR A 128 -10.36 21.55 8.71
N ALA A 129 -10.32 20.48 9.52
CA ALA A 129 -9.54 20.43 10.75
C ALA A 129 -8.02 20.25 10.51
N SER A 130 -7.58 19.95 9.28
CA SER A 130 -6.17 19.85 8.90
C SER A 130 -5.48 21.22 8.94
N ASP A 131 -4.15 21.27 8.90
CA ASP A 131 -3.41 22.54 8.91
C ASP A 131 -3.73 23.39 7.66
N GLN A 132 -3.84 24.71 7.82
CA GLN A 132 -4.13 25.67 6.75
C GLN A 132 -3.23 25.48 5.53
N ALA A 133 -1.92 25.26 5.72
CA ALA A 133 -0.98 25.13 4.60
C ALA A 133 -1.31 23.91 3.73
N PHE A 134 -1.74 22.80 4.33
CA PHE A 134 -2.16 21.62 3.56
C PHE A 134 -3.48 21.84 2.84
N ALA A 135 -4.43 22.54 3.47
CA ALA A 135 -5.70 22.86 2.83
C ALA A 135 -5.48 23.72 1.57
N GLU A 136 -4.62 24.75 1.66
CA GLU A 136 -4.24 25.60 0.53
C GLU A 136 -3.55 24.79 -0.59
N MET A 137 -2.52 24.01 -0.26
CA MET A 137 -1.82 23.19 -1.26
C MET A 137 -2.73 22.17 -1.97
N VAL A 138 -3.72 21.62 -1.26
CA VAL A 138 -4.71 20.71 -1.88
C VAL A 138 -5.67 21.49 -2.79
N ALA A 139 -6.15 22.65 -2.35
CA ALA A 139 -7.06 23.46 -3.15
C ALA A 139 -6.39 24.00 -4.42
N ASP A 140 -5.14 24.47 -4.31
CA ASP A 140 -4.33 24.93 -5.44
C ASP A 140 -4.08 23.80 -6.44
N HIS A 141 -3.81 22.58 -5.95
CA HIS A 141 -3.61 21.42 -6.80
C HIS A 141 -4.87 21.04 -7.59
N LEU A 142 -6.03 21.03 -6.94
CA LEU A 142 -7.27 20.58 -7.58
C LEU A 142 -7.95 21.68 -8.39
N GLY A 143 -7.85 22.95 -8.00
CA GLY A 143 -8.49 24.08 -8.69
C GLY A 143 -10.02 24.06 -8.65
N ILE A 144 -10.63 23.34 -7.71
CA ILE A 144 -12.09 23.13 -7.60
C ILE A 144 -12.72 23.85 -6.39
N PHE A 145 -12.02 24.75 -5.72
CA PHE A 145 -12.53 25.49 -4.57
C PHE A 145 -12.39 27.00 -4.77
N ASP A 146 -13.42 27.75 -4.38
CA ASP A 146 -13.42 29.22 -4.43
C ASP A 146 -12.91 29.83 -3.11
N GLU A 147 -12.99 29.08 -2.02
CA GLU A 147 -12.54 29.49 -0.69
C GLU A 147 -11.99 28.32 0.13
N VAL A 148 -10.99 28.58 0.98
CA VAL A 148 -10.26 27.54 1.71
C VAL A 148 -9.98 27.97 3.15
N HIS A 149 -10.36 27.13 4.11
CA HIS A 149 -10.12 27.34 5.54
C HIS A 149 -9.66 26.06 6.22
N GLY A 150 -8.45 26.08 6.76
CA GLY A 150 -7.90 25.05 7.62
C GLY A 150 -7.74 25.52 9.07
N SER A 151 -7.39 24.57 9.93
CA SER A 151 -7.01 24.88 11.30
C SER A 151 -5.61 25.48 11.37
N ASN A 152 -5.36 26.30 12.39
CA ASN A 152 -4.05 26.87 12.68
C ASN A 152 -3.80 26.87 14.20
N GLY A 153 -2.68 27.45 14.63
CA GLY A 153 -2.30 27.49 16.05
C GLY A 153 -3.29 28.25 16.97
N LYS A 154 -4.29 28.96 16.43
CA LYS A 154 -5.30 29.73 17.17
C LYS A 154 -6.73 29.22 16.93
N LEU A 155 -7.07 28.90 15.69
CA LEU A 155 -8.40 28.44 15.25
C LEU A 155 -8.37 26.93 14.95
N ASN A 156 -9.20 26.16 15.65
CA ASN A 156 -9.37 24.71 15.39
C ASN A 156 -10.77 24.47 14.81
N LEU A 157 -10.82 24.25 13.49
CA LEU A 157 -12.05 24.03 12.71
C LEU A 157 -12.48 22.56 12.82
N LYS A 158 -12.92 22.15 14.01
CA LYS A 158 -13.51 20.82 14.25
C LYS A 158 -14.75 20.92 15.14
N GLY A 159 -15.76 20.09 14.90
CA GLY A 159 -16.96 20.04 15.76
C GLY A 159 -17.72 21.36 15.80
N GLU A 160 -18.19 21.73 16.99
CA GLU A 160 -18.95 22.96 17.23
C GLU A 160 -18.25 24.25 16.78
N ARG A 161 -16.91 24.28 16.79
CA ARG A 161 -16.17 25.45 16.29
C ARG A 161 -16.27 25.57 14.77
N LYS A 162 -16.18 24.44 14.04
CA LYS A 162 -16.39 24.40 12.59
C LYS A 162 -17.83 24.80 12.25
N GLY A 163 -18.80 24.25 12.98
CA GLY A 163 -20.22 24.56 12.78
C GLY A 163 -20.53 26.05 12.94
N ARG A 164 -20.07 26.68 14.03
CA ARG A 164 -20.25 28.12 14.25
C ARG A 164 -19.56 28.98 13.20
N PHE A 165 -18.32 28.65 12.84
CA PHE A 165 -17.59 29.36 11.79
C PHE A 165 -18.36 29.35 10.45
N LEU A 166 -18.92 28.21 10.07
CA LEU A 166 -19.68 28.08 8.81
C LEU A 166 -21.01 28.83 8.85
N GLU A 167 -21.71 28.80 9.98
CA GLU A 167 -22.94 29.57 10.20
C GLU A 167 -22.69 31.08 10.20
N GLU A 168 -21.60 31.54 10.81
CA GLU A 168 -21.17 32.95 10.76
C GLU A 168 -20.78 33.38 9.34
N ARG A 169 -20.14 32.48 8.56
CA ARG A 169 -19.61 32.79 7.24
C ARG A 169 -20.66 32.75 6.13
N PHE A 170 -21.53 31.74 6.13
CA PHE A 170 -22.49 31.46 5.07
C PHE A 170 -23.94 31.66 5.49
N GLY A 171 -24.19 31.99 6.76
CA GLY A 171 -25.51 32.12 7.34
C GLY A 171 -26.10 30.78 7.82
N PRO A 172 -27.11 30.85 8.71
CA PRO A 172 -27.83 29.65 9.17
C PRO A 172 -28.53 28.98 8.00
N LYS A 173 -28.32 27.67 7.83
CA LYS A 173 -28.85 26.89 6.69
C LYS A 173 -28.44 27.43 5.31
N GLY A 174 -27.34 28.19 5.21
CA GLY A 174 -26.87 28.78 3.95
C GLY A 174 -25.99 27.88 3.08
N PHE A 175 -25.65 26.67 3.54
CA PHE A 175 -24.68 25.79 2.89
C PHE A 175 -25.09 24.31 2.94
N ALA A 176 -24.66 23.54 1.93
CA ALA A 176 -24.54 22.09 2.00
C ALA A 176 -23.18 21.73 2.58
N TYR A 177 -23.10 20.65 3.36
CA TYR A 177 -21.84 20.18 3.93
C TYR A 177 -21.62 18.69 3.65
N ILE A 178 -20.49 18.37 3.02
CA ILE A 178 -20.03 17.00 2.82
C ILE A 178 -18.95 16.64 3.86
N GLY A 179 -19.15 15.53 4.56
CA GLY A 179 -18.28 15.06 5.65
C GLY A 179 -18.44 13.55 5.91
N ASP A 180 -17.58 12.96 6.73
CA ASP A 180 -17.56 11.50 6.97
C ASP A 180 -17.72 11.12 8.46
N SER A 181 -17.62 12.08 9.39
CA SER A 181 -17.35 11.77 10.79
C SER A 181 -18.43 12.26 11.77
N ALA A 182 -18.47 11.65 12.96
CA ALA A 182 -19.33 12.14 14.06
C ALA A 182 -18.96 13.55 14.53
N ALA A 183 -17.74 14.03 14.24
CA ALA A 183 -17.35 15.40 14.54
C ALA A 183 -18.06 16.41 13.63
N ASP A 184 -18.74 15.97 12.58
CA ASP A 184 -19.48 16.81 11.64
C ASP A 184 -20.95 17.02 12.04
N LEU A 185 -21.45 16.29 13.06
CA LEU A 185 -22.82 16.45 13.55
C LEU A 185 -23.18 17.91 13.91
N PRO A 186 -22.33 18.68 14.63
CA PRO A 186 -22.58 20.10 14.85
C PRO A 186 -22.70 20.94 13.57
N VAL A 187 -22.00 20.53 12.50
CA VAL A 187 -22.03 21.22 11.21
C VAL A 187 -23.32 20.87 10.48
N TRP A 188 -23.68 19.59 10.40
CA TRP A 188 -24.92 19.13 9.76
C TRP A 188 -26.17 19.74 10.38
N LYS A 189 -26.19 19.96 11.71
CA LYS A 189 -27.28 20.69 12.39
C LYS A 189 -27.53 22.08 11.80
N ARG A 190 -26.47 22.75 11.36
CA ARG A 190 -26.48 24.13 10.83
C ARG A 190 -26.55 24.19 9.32
N ALA A 191 -26.30 23.09 8.63
CA ALA A 191 -26.35 22.98 7.18
C ALA A 191 -27.79 22.84 6.67
N ALA A 192 -28.03 23.35 5.45
CA ALA A 192 -29.27 23.15 4.71
C ALA A 192 -29.38 21.70 4.20
N LYS A 193 -28.24 21.14 3.77
CA LYS A 193 -28.11 19.77 3.29
C LYS A 193 -26.87 19.10 3.88
N ALA A 194 -27.04 17.90 4.41
CA ALA A 194 -25.93 17.05 4.87
C ALA A 194 -25.63 16.00 3.81
N ILE A 195 -24.36 15.85 3.44
CA ILE A 195 -23.89 14.78 2.56
C ILE A 195 -22.88 13.95 3.35
N THR A 196 -23.19 12.69 3.62
CA THR A 196 -22.25 11.82 4.36
C THR A 196 -21.44 10.97 3.38
N VAL A 197 -20.13 10.86 3.56
CA VAL A 197 -19.26 9.99 2.76
C VAL A 197 -18.94 8.72 3.54
N ASN A 198 -19.28 7.55 2.97
CA ASN A 198 -18.99 6.23 3.56
C ASN A 198 -19.37 6.06 5.05
N ALA A 199 -20.30 6.88 5.57
CA ALA A 199 -20.65 6.90 6.97
C ALA A 199 -21.25 5.55 7.42
N PRO A 200 -20.90 5.03 8.62
CA PRO A 200 -21.54 3.86 9.19
C PRO A 200 -23.04 4.07 9.39
N ALA A 201 -23.83 2.99 9.43
CA ALA A 201 -25.28 3.07 9.59
C ALA A 201 -25.73 3.86 10.84
N ALA A 202 -24.95 3.81 11.93
CA ALA A 202 -25.22 4.60 13.13
C ALA A 202 -25.11 6.11 12.86
N LEU A 203 -24.03 6.54 12.21
CA LEU A 203 -23.79 7.94 11.89
C LEU A 203 -24.78 8.48 10.85
N ARG A 204 -25.18 7.66 9.87
CA ARG A 204 -26.23 8.02 8.90
C ARG A 204 -27.53 8.42 9.60
N ARG A 205 -27.98 7.60 10.55
CA ARG A 205 -29.16 7.89 11.37
C ARG A 205 -29.02 9.16 12.22
N GLU A 206 -27.82 9.44 12.71
CA GLU A 206 -27.56 10.67 13.45
C GLU A 206 -27.56 11.90 12.55
N ALA A 207 -27.06 11.79 11.32
CA ALA A 207 -27.14 12.84 10.30
C ALA A 207 -28.59 13.13 9.88
N GLU A 208 -29.39 12.09 9.63
CA GLU A 208 -30.83 12.18 9.33
C GLU A 208 -31.63 12.86 10.45
N ARG A 209 -31.19 12.71 11.72
CA ARG A 209 -31.79 13.42 12.86
C ARG A 209 -31.31 14.85 13.00
N ALA A 210 -30.13 15.16 12.47
CA ALA A 210 -29.48 16.45 12.62
C ALA A 210 -29.87 17.44 11.51
N CYS A 211 -30.19 16.96 10.31
CA CYS A 211 -30.47 17.77 9.13
C CYS A 211 -31.68 17.21 8.37
N ASP A 212 -32.56 18.08 7.90
CA ASP A 212 -33.80 17.67 7.22
C ASP A 212 -33.54 17.06 5.84
N THR A 213 -32.49 17.53 5.14
CA THR A 213 -32.09 17.01 3.82
C THR A 213 -30.75 16.29 3.94
N VAL A 214 -30.76 14.97 3.79
CA VAL A 214 -29.55 14.14 3.90
C VAL A 214 -29.35 13.27 2.66
N GLU A 215 -28.11 13.25 2.18
CA GLU A 215 -27.66 12.37 1.10
C GLU A 215 -26.51 11.50 1.60
N HIS A 216 -26.54 10.20 1.29
CA HIS A 216 -25.49 9.26 1.67
C HIS A 216 -24.68 8.83 0.44
N LEU A 217 -23.46 9.33 0.33
CA LEU A 217 -22.54 8.99 -0.75
C LEU A 217 -21.72 7.75 -0.37
N ALA A 218 -21.93 6.65 -1.09
CA ALA A 218 -21.12 5.45 -0.99
C ALA A 218 -20.04 5.44 -2.08
N THR A 219 -18.79 5.67 -1.68
CA THR A 219 -17.66 5.68 -2.61
C THR A 219 -16.91 4.36 -2.61
N GLU A 220 -16.90 3.64 -1.49
CA GLU A 220 -16.22 2.36 -1.33
C GLU A 220 -17.14 1.24 -0.80
N ALA A 221 -16.81 0.00 -1.14
CA ALA A 221 -17.44 -1.17 -0.54
C ALA A 221 -16.65 -1.62 0.69
N ALA A 222 -17.33 -1.79 1.82
CA ALA A 222 -16.72 -2.37 3.01
C ALA A 222 -16.18 -3.77 2.68
N SER A 223 -14.87 -3.96 2.78
CA SER A 223 -14.22 -5.22 2.41
C SER A 223 -13.05 -5.54 3.34
N VAL A 224 -12.92 -6.82 3.68
CA VAL A 224 -11.77 -7.37 4.43
C VAL A 224 -10.58 -7.66 3.50
N LYS A 225 -10.84 -7.77 2.18
CA LYS A 225 -9.83 -8.12 1.17
C LYS A 225 -8.60 -7.19 1.18
N PRO A 226 -8.74 -5.85 1.32
CA PRO A 226 -7.59 -4.97 1.45
C PRO A 226 -6.69 -5.34 2.64
N TYR A 227 -7.28 -5.65 3.81
CA TYR A 227 -6.52 -6.03 5.02
C TYR A 227 -5.71 -7.31 4.80
N ILE A 228 -6.33 -8.33 4.19
CA ILE A 228 -5.61 -9.57 3.85
C ILE A 228 -4.49 -9.27 2.85
N LYS A 229 -4.71 -8.40 1.86
CA LYS A 229 -3.69 -7.97 0.91
C LYS A 229 -2.53 -7.24 1.61
N ALA A 230 -2.81 -6.42 2.63
CA ALA A 230 -1.80 -5.71 3.43
C ALA A 230 -0.92 -6.66 4.26
N LEU A 231 -1.46 -7.79 4.75
CA LEU A 231 -0.68 -8.83 5.43
C LEU A 231 0.28 -9.59 4.49
N ARG A 232 0.05 -9.53 3.18
CA ARG A 232 0.86 -10.20 2.14
C ARG A 232 1.05 -11.71 2.38
N PRO A 233 -0.03 -12.51 2.52
CA PRO A 233 0.08 -13.95 2.79
C PRO A 233 0.90 -14.73 1.75
N HIS A 234 0.92 -14.27 0.49
CA HIS A 234 1.78 -14.85 -0.55
C HIS A 234 3.29 -14.78 -0.21
N GLN A 235 3.72 -13.84 0.63
CA GLN A 235 5.11 -13.75 1.11
C GLN A 235 5.41 -14.76 2.23
N TRP A 236 4.39 -15.34 2.87
CA TRP A 236 4.58 -16.37 3.89
C TRP A 236 5.18 -17.66 3.31
N LEU A 237 5.09 -17.85 1.99
CA LEU A 237 5.80 -18.90 1.28
C LEU A 237 7.29 -18.95 1.63
N LYS A 238 7.93 -17.79 1.82
CA LYS A 238 9.35 -17.73 2.22
C LYS A 238 9.57 -18.35 3.60
N ASN A 239 8.59 -18.22 4.49
CA ASN A 239 8.68 -18.75 5.85
C ASN A 239 8.51 -20.27 5.90
N VAL A 240 8.15 -20.93 4.79
CA VAL A 240 8.21 -22.41 4.69
C VAL A 240 9.62 -22.93 4.98
N LEU A 241 10.66 -22.11 4.77
CA LEU A 241 12.04 -22.42 5.15
C LEU A 241 12.23 -22.72 6.65
N VAL A 242 11.29 -22.31 7.52
CA VAL A 242 11.29 -22.65 8.96
C VAL A 242 11.16 -24.17 9.17
N PHE A 243 10.55 -24.90 8.23
CA PHE A 243 10.45 -26.37 8.31
C PHE A 243 11.70 -27.09 7.81
N LEU A 244 12.60 -26.39 7.11
CA LEU A 244 13.75 -27.01 6.44
C LEU A 244 14.69 -27.78 7.40
N PRO A 245 15.04 -27.27 8.60
CA PRO A 245 15.87 -28.01 9.55
C PRO A 245 15.28 -29.36 9.98
N MET A 246 13.98 -29.37 10.26
CA MET A 246 13.24 -30.58 10.64
C MET A 246 13.26 -31.61 9.51
N LEU A 247 13.00 -31.16 8.28
CA LEU A 247 13.00 -32.02 7.09
C LEU A 247 14.40 -32.56 6.79
N ALA A 248 15.44 -31.70 6.87
CA ALA A 248 16.82 -32.09 6.62
C ALA A 248 17.33 -33.13 7.64
N ALA A 249 16.84 -33.09 8.88
CA ALA A 249 17.17 -34.04 9.93
C ALA A 249 16.25 -35.29 9.96
N HIS A 250 15.36 -35.45 8.97
CA HIS A 250 14.33 -36.51 8.91
C HIS A 250 13.50 -36.68 10.20
N LYS A 251 13.32 -35.60 10.96
CA LYS A 251 12.50 -35.62 12.19
C LYS A 251 11.03 -35.41 11.83
N SER A 252 10.24 -36.49 11.86
CA SER A 252 8.82 -36.46 11.51
C SER A 252 7.88 -36.64 12.70
N ASP A 253 8.34 -36.42 13.93
CA ASP A 253 7.50 -36.54 15.12
C ASP A 253 6.51 -35.36 15.23
N GLY A 254 5.33 -35.64 15.77
CA GLY A 254 4.23 -34.66 15.85
C GLY A 254 4.57 -33.42 16.70
N SER A 255 5.38 -33.58 17.74
CA SER A 255 5.84 -32.45 18.57
C SER A 255 6.73 -31.49 17.80
N THR A 256 7.74 -32.00 17.08
CA THR A 256 8.64 -31.19 16.27
C THR A 256 7.89 -30.47 15.15
N PHE A 257 6.95 -31.15 14.49
CA PHE A 257 6.09 -30.52 13.48
C PHE A 257 5.26 -29.38 14.08
N LEU A 258 4.66 -29.58 15.25
CA LEU A 258 3.85 -28.56 15.90
C LEU A 258 4.70 -27.35 16.32
N SER A 259 5.91 -27.57 16.84
CA SER A 259 6.87 -26.50 17.14
C SER A 259 7.27 -25.71 15.89
N ALA A 260 7.55 -26.40 14.77
CA ALA A 260 7.83 -25.75 13.50
C ALA A 260 6.63 -24.95 12.96
N LEU A 261 5.41 -25.47 13.15
CA LEU A 261 4.17 -24.79 12.75
C LEU A 261 3.93 -23.52 13.58
N PHE A 262 4.12 -23.57 14.90
CA PHE A 262 4.04 -22.38 15.75
C PHE A 262 5.10 -21.34 15.37
N ALA A 263 6.34 -21.78 15.10
CA ALA A 263 7.39 -20.91 14.61
C ALA A 263 7.04 -20.27 13.27
N PHE A 264 6.47 -21.03 12.33
CA PHE A 264 6.00 -20.53 11.04
C PHE A 264 4.93 -19.45 11.20
N ILE A 265 3.92 -19.66 12.07
CA ILE A 265 2.86 -18.69 12.34
C ILE A 265 3.46 -17.43 12.96
N CYS A 266 4.28 -17.57 13.99
CA CYS A 266 4.95 -16.46 14.66
C CYS A 266 5.80 -15.64 13.67
N PHE A 267 6.66 -16.30 12.88
CA PHE A 267 7.49 -15.65 11.88
C PHE A 267 6.63 -14.93 10.83
N SER A 268 5.50 -15.51 10.43
CA SER A 268 4.59 -14.90 9.45
C SER A 268 3.89 -13.66 9.99
N LEU A 269 3.51 -13.64 11.27
CA LEU A 269 2.95 -12.45 11.92
C LEU A 269 4.00 -11.33 12.03
N VAL A 270 5.21 -11.65 12.49
CA VAL A 270 6.34 -10.70 12.58
C VAL A 270 6.73 -10.18 11.19
N ALA A 271 6.79 -11.04 10.17
CA ALA A 271 7.07 -10.60 8.80
C ALA A 271 5.96 -9.68 8.27
N SER A 272 4.69 -9.99 8.55
CA SER A 272 3.54 -9.18 8.15
C SER A 272 3.56 -7.80 8.82
N SER A 273 3.94 -7.72 10.10
CA SER A 273 4.05 -6.43 10.80
C SER A 273 5.10 -5.53 10.16
N VAL A 274 6.26 -6.08 9.79
CA VAL A 274 7.30 -5.33 9.07
C VAL A 274 6.84 -4.91 7.68
N TYR A 275 6.10 -5.76 6.95
CA TYR A 275 5.54 -5.37 5.66
C TYR A 275 4.55 -4.22 5.78
N VAL A 276 3.67 -4.23 6.79
CA VAL A 276 2.73 -3.13 7.06
C VAL A 276 3.51 -1.87 7.44
N LEU A 277 4.50 -1.95 8.33
CA LEU A 277 5.35 -0.83 8.71
C LEU A 277 6.06 -0.21 7.48
N ASN A 278 6.60 -1.04 6.61
CA ASN A 278 7.26 -0.59 5.39
C ASN A 278 6.29 0.08 4.41
N ASP A 279 5.08 -0.46 4.24
CA ASP A 279 4.08 0.16 3.36
C ASP A 279 3.61 1.53 3.88
N LEU A 280 3.71 1.77 5.19
CA LEU A 280 3.44 3.08 5.80
C LEU A 280 4.61 4.05 5.62
N LEU A 281 5.85 3.58 5.72
CA LEU A 281 7.06 4.39 5.49
C LEU A 281 7.25 4.74 4.01
N ASP A 282 6.92 3.82 3.10
CA ASP A 282 7.10 3.97 1.66
C ASP A 282 5.85 4.59 0.97
N LEU A 283 4.93 5.24 1.70
CA LEU A 283 3.66 5.78 1.14
C LEU A 283 3.86 6.68 -0.09
N ALA A 284 4.80 7.63 -0.03
CA ALA A 284 5.08 8.54 -1.13
C ALA A 284 5.65 7.81 -2.35
N ASP A 285 6.66 6.97 -2.14
CA ASP A 285 7.29 6.15 -3.19
C ASP A 285 6.28 5.18 -3.83
N ASP A 286 5.40 4.58 -3.03
CA ASP A 286 4.40 3.65 -3.50
C ASP A 286 3.35 4.35 -4.38
N ARG A 287 2.93 5.58 -4.05
CA ARG A 287 1.97 6.36 -4.84
C ARG A 287 2.55 6.84 -6.17
N ALA A 288 3.83 7.21 -6.20
CA ALA A 288 4.51 7.59 -7.44
C ALA A 288 4.71 6.40 -8.39
N HIS A 289 4.66 5.16 -7.89
CA HIS A 289 4.99 3.98 -8.67
C HIS A 289 3.76 3.40 -9.44
N PRO A 290 3.90 3.05 -10.74
CA PRO A 290 2.79 2.62 -11.60
C PRO A 290 1.95 1.44 -11.06
N ARG A 291 2.61 0.40 -10.54
CA ARG A 291 1.96 -0.76 -9.91
C ARG A 291 1.70 -0.59 -8.40
N LYS A 292 2.64 -0.03 -7.63
CA LYS A 292 2.54 0.00 -6.16
C LYS A 292 1.53 1.03 -5.65
N ARG A 293 1.10 1.98 -6.47
CA ARG A 293 0.01 2.92 -6.13
C ARG A 293 -1.29 2.23 -5.74
N ASN A 294 -1.50 1.01 -6.23
CA ASN A 294 -2.65 0.16 -5.91
C ASN A 294 -2.48 -0.67 -4.62
N ARG A 295 -1.44 -0.40 -3.82
CA ARG A 295 -1.28 -1.00 -2.48
C ARG A 295 -2.34 -0.42 -1.53
N PRO A 296 -2.78 -1.20 -0.52
CA PRO A 296 -3.95 -0.81 0.26
C PRO A 296 -3.86 0.56 0.93
N PHE A 297 -2.72 0.89 1.54
CA PHE A 297 -2.51 2.19 2.20
C PHE A 297 -2.24 3.33 1.19
N ALA A 298 -1.42 3.07 0.15
CA ALA A 298 -1.13 4.07 -0.89
C ALA A 298 -2.40 4.56 -1.61
N SER A 299 -3.31 3.65 -1.93
CA SER A 299 -4.59 3.92 -2.60
C SER A 299 -5.71 4.45 -1.68
N GLY A 300 -5.50 4.46 -0.37
CA GLY A 300 -6.53 4.84 0.60
C GLY A 300 -7.60 3.78 0.90
N SER A 301 -7.55 2.59 0.30
CA SER A 301 -8.52 1.51 0.56
C SER A 301 -8.49 0.93 1.99
N ILE A 302 -7.44 1.24 2.76
CA ILE A 302 -7.38 1.05 4.20
C ILE A 302 -6.91 2.34 4.83
N PRO A 303 -7.58 2.82 5.90
CA PRO A 303 -7.09 3.96 6.66
C PRO A 303 -5.67 3.74 7.20
N ILE A 304 -4.80 4.72 7.06
CA ILE A 304 -3.40 4.68 7.55
C ILE A 304 -3.36 4.46 9.08
N ALA A 305 -4.36 4.96 9.79
CA ALA A 305 -4.56 4.70 11.22
C ALA A 305 -4.65 3.20 11.53
N HIS A 306 -5.40 2.44 10.73
CA HIS A 306 -5.53 1.01 10.92
C HIS A 306 -4.21 0.29 10.64
N GLY A 307 -3.46 0.70 9.63
CA GLY A 307 -2.11 0.19 9.37
C GLY A 307 -1.17 0.38 10.56
N THR A 308 -1.21 1.56 11.19
CA THR A 308 -0.41 1.87 12.38
C THR A 308 -0.71 0.90 13.53
N TRP A 309 -1.99 0.67 13.82
CA TRP A 309 -2.40 -0.28 14.86
C TRP A 309 -2.16 -1.74 14.48
N MET A 310 -2.32 -2.10 13.21
CA MET A 310 -2.02 -3.44 12.69
C MET A 310 -0.54 -3.77 12.87
N ALA A 311 0.37 -2.87 12.51
CA ALA A 311 1.81 -3.08 12.70
C ALA A 311 2.14 -3.30 14.20
N ALA A 312 1.62 -2.45 15.09
CA ALA A 312 1.83 -2.57 16.52
C ALA A 312 1.23 -3.86 17.11
N GLY A 313 0.02 -4.22 16.70
CA GLY A 313 -0.69 -5.42 17.17
C GLY A 313 -0.02 -6.71 16.70
N LEU A 314 0.37 -6.80 15.43
CA LEU A 314 1.06 -7.96 14.88
C LEU A 314 2.45 -8.14 15.50
N THR A 315 3.20 -7.06 15.70
CA THR A 315 4.50 -7.12 16.38
C THR A 315 4.34 -7.55 17.84
N SER A 316 3.38 -6.99 18.57
CA SER A 316 3.10 -7.37 19.97
C SER A 316 2.72 -8.85 20.08
N LEU A 317 1.81 -9.33 19.22
CA LEU A 317 1.41 -10.73 19.19
C LEU A 317 2.59 -11.65 18.82
N GLY A 318 3.40 -11.25 17.82
CA GLY A 318 4.60 -11.98 17.43
C GLY A 318 5.63 -12.08 18.57
N ILE A 319 5.83 -11.02 19.35
CA ILE A 319 6.72 -11.03 20.53
C ILE A 319 6.20 -12.01 21.58
N VAL A 320 4.90 -11.97 21.89
CA VAL A 320 4.28 -12.89 22.86
C VAL A 320 4.46 -14.35 22.42
N LEU A 321 4.14 -14.66 21.17
CA LEU A 321 4.30 -16.02 20.63
C LEU A 321 5.77 -16.46 20.62
N ALA A 322 6.68 -15.56 20.25
CA ALA A 322 8.10 -15.87 20.25
C ALA A 322 8.65 -16.14 21.66
N ALA A 323 8.17 -15.39 22.67
CA ALA A 323 8.53 -15.61 24.06
C ALA A 323 8.00 -16.97 24.59
N VAL A 324 6.80 -17.37 24.16
CA VAL A 324 6.21 -18.69 24.49
C VAL A 324 7.02 -19.84 23.88
N ILE A 325 7.52 -19.68 22.65
CA ILE A 325 8.40 -20.68 22.00
C ILE A 325 9.74 -20.79 22.74
N GLY A 326 10.31 -19.66 23.17
CA GLY A 326 11.47 -19.64 24.05
C GLY A 326 12.38 -18.43 23.82
N TRP A 327 13.23 -18.15 24.81
CA TRP A 327 14.10 -16.97 24.82
C TRP A 327 15.03 -16.89 23.59
N SER A 328 15.63 -18.01 23.19
CA SER A 328 16.50 -18.07 22.01
C SER A 328 15.74 -17.72 20.73
N PHE A 329 14.49 -18.19 20.58
CA PHE A 329 13.66 -17.89 19.42
C PHE A 329 13.24 -16.41 19.39
N LEU A 330 12.90 -15.85 20.55
CA LEU A 330 12.63 -14.42 20.70
C LEU A 330 13.81 -13.56 20.25
N LEU A 331 15.04 -13.92 20.61
CA LEU A 331 16.25 -13.21 20.15
C LEU A 331 16.40 -13.28 18.62
N VAL A 332 16.11 -14.44 18.01
CA VAL A 332 16.13 -14.58 16.54
C VAL A 332 15.07 -13.69 15.88
N MET A 333 13.85 -13.63 16.43
CA MET A 333 12.78 -12.76 15.92
C MET A 333 13.11 -11.27 16.09
N ALA A 334 13.70 -10.89 17.23
CA ALA A 334 14.15 -9.53 17.48
C ALA A 334 15.26 -9.13 16.48
N GLY A 335 16.26 -10.00 16.28
CA GLY A 335 17.31 -9.81 15.29
C GLY A 335 16.76 -9.69 13.86
N TYR A 336 15.82 -10.56 13.49
CA TYR A 336 15.12 -10.49 12.20
C TYR A 336 14.38 -9.16 12.01
N TYR A 337 13.62 -8.73 13.02
CA TYR A 337 12.83 -7.50 12.97
C TYR A 337 13.74 -6.27 12.84
N LEU A 338 14.80 -6.19 13.65
CA LEU A 338 15.79 -5.12 13.60
C LEU A 338 16.50 -5.08 12.25
N LEU A 339 16.97 -6.23 11.74
CA LEU A 339 17.66 -6.31 10.46
C LEU A 339 16.74 -5.92 9.30
N THR A 340 15.48 -6.35 9.30
CA THR A 340 14.52 -6.00 8.24
C THR A 340 14.14 -4.51 8.29
N THR A 341 14.03 -3.94 9.49
CA THR A 341 13.79 -2.49 9.66
C THR A 341 14.99 -1.68 9.20
N ALA A 342 16.21 -2.06 9.63
CA ALA A 342 17.45 -1.42 9.20
C ALA A 342 17.66 -1.52 7.68
N TYR A 343 17.32 -2.67 7.09
CA TYR A 343 17.31 -2.86 5.65
C TYR A 343 16.41 -1.85 4.94
N SER A 344 15.18 -1.69 5.42
CA SER A 344 14.17 -0.85 4.79
C SER A 344 14.51 0.64 4.88
N LEU A 345 15.09 1.07 6.01
CA LEU A 345 15.45 2.47 6.25
C LEU A 345 16.79 2.86 5.58
N HIS A 346 17.82 2.02 5.67
CA HIS A 346 19.19 2.41 5.31
C HIS A 346 19.93 1.40 4.42
N LEU A 347 19.93 0.10 4.76
CA LEU A 347 20.85 -0.84 4.10
C LEU A 347 20.47 -1.14 2.65
N LYS A 348 19.19 -1.01 2.26
CA LYS A 348 18.74 -1.19 0.87
C LYS A 348 19.41 -0.24 -0.14
N ARG A 349 20.01 0.86 0.35
CA ARG A 349 20.70 1.89 -0.44
C ARG A 349 22.19 1.61 -0.68
N ARG A 350 22.75 0.58 -0.04
CA ARG A 350 24.17 0.24 -0.12
C ARG A 350 24.34 -0.97 -1.06
N ILE A 351 25.08 -0.76 -2.15
CA ILE A 351 25.42 -1.80 -3.13
C ILE A 351 26.08 -2.98 -2.42
N VAL A 352 25.78 -4.20 -2.87
CA VAL A 352 26.23 -5.50 -2.31
C VAL A 352 25.67 -5.81 -0.92
N ILE A 353 25.68 -4.85 0.00
CA ILE A 353 25.12 -5.03 1.35
C ILE A 353 23.65 -5.43 1.27
N ASP A 354 22.89 -4.88 0.34
CA ASP A 354 21.49 -5.22 0.15
C ASP A 354 21.28 -6.73 -0.18
N ILE A 355 22.05 -7.31 -1.10
CA ILE A 355 21.92 -8.71 -1.51
C ILE A 355 22.46 -9.65 -0.42
N CYS A 356 23.52 -9.26 0.29
CA CYS A 356 24.03 -9.99 1.45
C CYS A 356 23.02 -10.02 2.59
N VAL A 357 22.39 -8.89 2.90
CA VAL A 357 21.35 -8.79 3.94
C VAL A 357 20.11 -9.59 3.54
N LEU A 358 19.68 -9.52 2.26
CA LEU A 358 18.58 -10.34 1.78
C LEU A 358 18.87 -11.84 1.93
N ALA A 359 20.07 -12.29 1.57
CA ALA A 359 20.50 -13.67 1.78
C ALA A 359 20.45 -14.05 3.27
N GLY A 360 20.99 -13.19 4.14
CA GLY A 360 20.94 -13.36 5.59
C GLY A 360 19.50 -13.50 6.12
N LEU A 361 18.58 -12.64 5.67
CA LEU A 361 17.17 -12.68 6.07
C LEU A 361 16.48 -13.99 5.65
N TYR A 362 16.81 -14.56 4.49
CA TYR A 362 16.33 -15.89 4.12
C TYR A 362 16.91 -16.97 5.04
N THR A 363 18.22 -16.94 5.30
CA THR A 363 18.89 -17.89 6.21
C THR A 363 18.35 -17.80 7.64
N THR A 364 17.98 -16.61 8.13
CA THR A 364 17.38 -16.45 9.47
C THR A 364 16.11 -17.28 9.66
N ARG A 365 15.35 -17.58 8.59
CA ARG A 365 14.17 -18.45 8.67
C ARG A 365 14.54 -19.89 9.01
N ILE A 366 15.62 -20.39 8.41
CA ILE A 366 16.19 -21.70 8.70
C ILE A 366 16.70 -21.72 10.14
N VAL A 367 17.40 -20.67 10.56
CA VAL A 367 17.87 -20.53 11.95
C VAL A 367 16.72 -20.56 12.94
N ALA A 368 15.66 -19.80 12.68
CA ALA A 368 14.45 -19.77 13.50
C ALA A 368 13.80 -21.16 13.61
N GLY A 369 13.73 -21.90 12.51
CA GLY A 369 13.26 -23.28 12.48
C GLY A 369 14.09 -24.22 13.35
N GLY A 370 15.42 -24.16 13.23
CA GLY A 370 16.32 -25.01 14.00
C GLY A 370 16.22 -24.74 15.50
N VAL A 371 16.13 -23.47 15.89
CA VAL A 371 15.94 -23.05 17.28
C VAL A 371 14.58 -23.49 17.83
N ALA A 372 13.49 -23.31 17.08
CA ALA A 372 12.16 -23.69 17.54
C ALA A 372 11.97 -25.20 17.67
N THR A 373 12.64 -25.98 16.82
CA THR A 373 12.56 -27.44 16.79
C THR A 373 13.65 -28.11 17.62
N SER A 374 14.53 -27.34 18.27
CA SER A 374 15.73 -27.84 18.94
C SER A 374 16.55 -28.80 18.05
N THR A 375 16.62 -28.49 16.75
CA THR A 375 17.35 -29.28 15.76
C THR A 375 18.67 -28.58 15.46
N PRO A 376 19.82 -29.25 15.70
CA PRO A 376 21.12 -28.67 15.41
C PRO A 376 21.25 -28.40 13.91
N LEU A 377 21.74 -27.22 13.56
CA LEU A 377 21.93 -26.82 12.16
C LEU A 377 23.31 -27.26 11.69
N SER A 378 23.35 -28.07 10.64
CA SER A 378 24.61 -28.42 9.99
C SER A 378 25.25 -27.17 9.36
N VAL A 379 26.57 -27.05 9.52
CA VAL A 379 27.36 -26.00 8.86
C VAL A 379 27.17 -26.04 7.35
N TRP A 380 27.05 -27.24 6.78
CA TRP A 380 26.81 -27.45 5.35
C TRP A 380 25.46 -26.88 4.90
N LEU A 381 24.39 -27.09 5.67
CA LEU A 381 23.06 -26.53 5.38
C LEU A 381 23.09 -25.01 5.39
N LEU A 382 23.76 -24.41 6.38
CA LEU A 382 23.88 -22.95 6.48
C LEU A 382 24.73 -22.38 5.33
N ALA A 383 25.86 -23.03 5.00
CA ALA A 383 26.73 -22.62 3.89
C ALA A 383 25.99 -22.69 2.55
N PHE A 384 25.31 -23.80 2.26
CA PHE A 384 24.45 -23.95 1.08
C PHE A 384 23.43 -22.81 1.01
N SER A 385 22.71 -22.59 2.12
CA SER A 385 21.62 -21.62 2.19
C SER A 385 22.10 -20.19 1.93
N VAL A 386 23.23 -19.79 2.51
CA VAL A 386 23.79 -18.44 2.30
C VAL A 386 24.11 -18.19 0.83
N PHE A 387 24.80 -19.12 0.16
CA PHE A 387 25.14 -18.97 -1.26
C PHE A 387 23.91 -19.06 -2.17
N PHE A 388 22.99 -19.99 -1.87
CA PHE A 388 21.75 -20.14 -2.64
C PHE A 388 20.88 -18.88 -2.54
N PHE A 389 20.68 -18.34 -1.34
CA PHE A 389 19.89 -17.12 -1.18
C PHE A 389 20.60 -15.86 -1.65
N LEU A 390 21.94 -15.82 -1.64
CA LEU A 390 22.70 -14.76 -2.29
C LEU A 390 22.47 -14.78 -3.81
N SER A 391 22.46 -15.96 -4.41
CA SER A 391 22.09 -16.13 -5.83
C SER A 391 20.69 -15.59 -6.11
N LEU A 392 19.67 -15.99 -5.32
CA LEU A 392 18.30 -15.50 -5.51
C LEU A 392 18.16 -14.00 -5.23
N ALA A 393 18.88 -13.45 -4.25
CA ALA A 393 18.90 -12.01 -4.00
C ALA A 393 19.50 -11.24 -5.18
N ALA A 394 20.57 -11.76 -5.78
CA ALA A 394 21.17 -11.21 -6.99
C ALA A 394 20.24 -11.35 -8.22
N VAL A 395 19.55 -12.48 -8.39
CA VAL A 395 18.51 -12.65 -9.42
C VAL A 395 17.39 -11.62 -9.26
N LYS A 396 16.92 -11.37 -8.03
CA LYS A 396 15.93 -10.33 -7.76
C LYS A 396 16.45 -8.95 -8.18
N ARG A 397 17.71 -8.63 -7.87
CA ARG A 397 18.35 -7.38 -8.27
C ARG A 397 18.48 -7.26 -9.79
N GLN A 398 18.87 -8.35 -10.45
CA GLN A 398 18.96 -8.44 -11.90
C GLN A 398 17.61 -8.11 -12.55
N ALA A 399 16.52 -8.73 -12.07
CA ALA A 399 15.17 -8.46 -12.59
C ALA A 399 14.76 -6.98 -12.41
N GLU A 400 15.06 -6.38 -11.27
CA GLU A 400 14.81 -4.94 -11.04
C GLU A 400 15.62 -4.04 -11.99
N LEU A 401 16.87 -4.40 -12.29
CA LEU A 401 17.72 -3.65 -13.22
C LEU A 401 17.29 -3.78 -14.68
N VAL A 402 16.90 -4.99 -15.11
CA VAL A 402 16.34 -5.22 -16.45
C VAL A 402 15.06 -4.40 -16.63
N ASP A 403 14.17 -4.42 -15.64
CA ASP A 403 12.93 -3.64 -15.64
C ASP A 403 13.18 -2.12 -15.60
N SER A 404 14.23 -1.66 -14.93
CA SER A 404 14.66 -0.25 -15.03
C SER A 404 15.20 0.12 -16.41
N ALA A 405 16.01 -0.75 -17.01
CA ALA A 405 16.54 -0.56 -18.37
C ALA A 405 15.42 -0.48 -19.41
N GLU A 406 14.43 -1.37 -19.33
CA GLU A 406 13.26 -1.37 -20.22
C GLU A 406 12.42 -0.09 -20.11
N ARG A 407 12.42 0.56 -18.94
CA ARG A 407 11.75 1.85 -18.71
C ARG A 407 12.57 3.07 -19.13
N GLY A 408 13.82 2.90 -19.57
CA GLY A 408 14.73 4.01 -19.83
C GLY A 408 15.20 4.73 -18.56
N SER A 409 15.09 4.10 -17.39
CA SER A 409 15.62 4.63 -16.13
C SER A 409 17.03 4.10 -15.91
N LEU A 410 18.01 5.00 -15.86
CA LEU A 410 19.42 4.64 -15.66
C LEU A 410 19.72 4.13 -14.23
N GLU A 411 18.92 4.57 -13.25
CA GLU A 411 19.07 4.17 -11.86
C GLU A 411 17.94 3.24 -11.38
N SER A 412 18.28 2.34 -10.46
CA SER A 412 17.31 1.59 -9.68
C SER A 412 16.80 2.47 -8.51
N SER A 413 15.51 2.83 -8.55
CA SER A 413 14.81 3.62 -7.52
C SER A 413 15.26 3.29 -6.10
N GLY A 414 16.01 4.22 -5.50
CA GLY A 414 16.38 4.22 -4.08
C GLY A 414 17.36 3.14 -3.62
N ARG A 415 18.13 2.50 -4.52
CA ARG A 415 19.01 1.37 -4.14
C ARG A 415 20.47 1.47 -4.58
N GLY A 416 20.85 2.57 -5.25
CA GLY A 416 22.25 2.90 -5.57
C GLY A 416 22.88 2.05 -6.68
N TYR A 417 22.11 1.21 -7.37
CA TYR A 417 22.56 0.44 -8.52
C TYR A 417 22.28 1.18 -9.83
N HIS A 418 23.19 1.03 -10.78
CA HIS A 418 23.05 1.48 -12.16
C HIS A 418 22.72 0.31 -13.09
N VAL A 419 22.06 0.57 -14.21
CA VAL A 419 21.79 -0.47 -15.23
C VAL A 419 23.08 -1.14 -15.73
N ASP A 420 24.19 -0.41 -15.75
CA ASP A 420 25.51 -0.93 -16.14
C ASP A 420 26.08 -1.98 -15.18
N ASP A 421 25.54 -2.09 -13.95
CA ASP A 421 25.93 -3.13 -12.99
C ASP A 421 25.33 -4.51 -13.34
N LEU A 422 24.41 -4.57 -14.31
CA LEU A 422 23.68 -5.80 -14.66
C LEU A 422 24.58 -7.01 -14.96
N PRO A 423 25.69 -6.90 -15.71
CA PRO A 423 26.60 -8.02 -15.94
C PRO A 423 27.23 -8.54 -14.65
N ILE A 424 27.66 -7.63 -13.76
CA ILE A 424 28.28 -7.99 -12.48
C ILE A 424 27.27 -8.71 -11.58
N ILE A 425 26.05 -8.19 -11.50
CA ILE A 425 24.98 -8.82 -10.70
C ILE A 425 24.60 -10.19 -11.26
N SER A 426 24.57 -10.34 -12.58
CA SER A 426 24.33 -11.64 -13.23
C SER A 426 25.45 -12.63 -12.92
N MET A 427 26.71 -12.20 -12.92
CA MET A 427 27.86 -13.05 -12.53
C MET A 427 27.79 -13.46 -11.05
N ILE A 428 27.42 -12.54 -10.15
CA ILE A 428 27.21 -12.86 -8.72
C ILE A 428 26.10 -13.90 -8.57
N ALA A 429 24.98 -13.73 -9.29
CA ALA A 429 23.86 -14.68 -9.25
C ALA A 429 24.28 -16.09 -9.66
N ILE A 430 24.96 -16.22 -10.80
CA ILE A 430 25.44 -17.53 -11.30
C ILE A 430 26.51 -18.10 -10.38
N GLY A 431 27.53 -17.31 -10.04
CA GLY A 431 28.65 -17.75 -9.21
C GLY A 431 28.20 -18.24 -7.84
N ALA A 432 27.43 -17.44 -7.10
CA ALA A 432 26.89 -17.85 -5.80
C ALA A 432 25.99 -19.09 -5.93
N GLY A 433 25.20 -19.17 -7.00
CA GLY A 433 24.33 -20.31 -7.26
C GLY A 433 25.12 -21.61 -7.48
N TYR A 434 26.17 -21.58 -8.31
CA TYR A 434 27.00 -22.75 -8.58
C TYR A 434 27.84 -23.15 -7.36
N VAL A 435 28.33 -22.17 -6.57
CA VAL A 435 28.98 -22.45 -5.29
C VAL A 435 28.02 -23.14 -4.32
N SER A 436 26.74 -22.75 -4.28
CA SER A 436 25.75 -23.48 -3.46
C SER A 436 25.62 -24.94 -3.88
N VAL A 437 25.56 -25.23 -5.18
CA VAL A 437 25.52 -26.59 -5.70
C VAL A 437 26.80 -27.36 -5.35
N LEU A 438 27.97 -26.73 -5.46
CA LEU A 438 29.25 -27.34 -5.06
C LEU A 438 29.26 -27.69 -3.57
N VAL A 439 28.79 -26.79 -2.70
CA VAL A 439 28.68 -27.05 -1.26
C VAL A 439 27.74 -28.24 -1.00
N MET A 440 26.63 -28.34 -1.74
CA MET A 440 25.72 -29.47 -1.64
C MET A 440 26.37 -30.78 -2.10
N MET A 441 27.15 -30.77 -3.18
CA MET A 441 27.90 -31.95 -3.64
C MET A 441 28.92 -32.42 -2.60
N LEU A 442 29.59 -31.49 -1.92
CA LEU A 442 30.50 -31.82 -0.81
C LEU A 442 29.74 -32.40 0.38
N TYR A 443 28.58 -31.83 0.71
CA TYR A 443 27.71 -32.33 1.78
C TYR A 443 27.17 -33.73 1.52
N VAL A 444 26.79 -34.05 0.27
CA VAL A 444 26.29 -35.37 -0.12
C VAL A 444 27.32 -36.46 0.19
N ASN A 445 28.62 -36.16 0.17
CA ASN A 445 29.69 -37.12 0.51
C ASN A 445 30.10 -37.09 2.00
N SER A 446 29.38 -36.38 2.86
CA SER A 446 29.70 -36.31 4.29
C SER A 446 29.25 -37.57 5.04
N PRO A 447 29.93 -37.95 6.14
CA PRO A 447 29.54 -39.10 6.96
C PRO A 447 28.08 -39.03 7.41
N ASP A 448 27.62 -37.84 7.84
CA ASP A 448 26.24 -37.62 8.28
C ASP A 448 25.20 -38.02 7.21
N VAL A 449 25.49 -37.77 5.93
CA VAL A 449 24.58 -38.14 4.82
C VAL A 449 24.67 -39.62 4.50
N MET A 450 25.87 -40.21 4.57
CA MET A 450 26.04 -41.66 4.38
C MET A 450 25.29 -42.46 5.44
N ASP A 451 25.16 -41.94 6.66
CA ASP A 451 24.44 -42.59 7.75
C ASP A 451 22.91 -42.37 7.65
N LEU A 452 22.48 -41.24 7.10
CA LEU A 452 21.07 -40.83 7.06
C LEU A 452 20.31 -41.32 5.81
N TYR A 453 21.00 -41.53 4.70
CA TYR A 453 20.42 -41.95 3.42
C TYR A 453 20.90 -43.35 3.04
N ALA A 454 19.97 -44.24 2.66
CA ALA A 454 20.30 -45.60 2.26
C ALA A 454 20.97 -45.66 0.87
N GLN A 455 20.62 -44.75 -0.04
CA GLN A 455 21.29 -44.55 -1.33
C GLN A 455 21.69 -43.08 -1.57
N PRO A 456 22.79 -42.60 -0.96
CA PRO A 456 23.23 -41.21 -1.09
C PRO A 456 23.54 -40.77 -2.53
N GLU A 457 23.89 -41.71 -3.41
CA GLU A 457 24.17 -41.44 -4.83
C GLU A 457 23.00 -40.77 -5.55
N ALA A 458 21.76 -41.07 -5.15
CA ALA A 458 20.56 -40.44 -5.73
C ALA A 458 20.54 -38.91 -5.52
N LEU A 459 21.18 -38.40 -4.45
CA LEU A 459 21.24 -36.97 -4.15
C LEU A 459 22.08 -36.17 -5.16
N TRP A 460 22.93 -36.81 -5.95
CA TRP A 460 23.59 -36.15 -7.09
C TRP A 460 22.58 -35.67 -8.14
N GLY A 461 21.44 -36.36 -8.28
CA GLY A 461 20.32 -35.91 -9.10
C GLY A 461 19.76 -34.57 -8.64
N VAL A 462 19.69 -34.34 -7.32
CA VAL A 462 19.29 -33.04 -6.74
C VAL A 462 20.26 -31.95 -7.18
N CYS A 463 21.57 -32.22 -7.16
CA CYS A 463 22.60 -31.27 -7.59
C CYS A 463 22.43 -30.86 -9.05
N ALA A 464 22.18 -31.82 -9.95
CA ALA A 464 21.95 -31.55 -11.37
C ALA A 464 20.69 -30.69 -11.61
N VAL A 465 19.60 -30.99 -10.90
CA VAL A 465 18.33 -30.26 -11.04
C VAL A 465 18.45 -28.83 -10.49
N VAL A 466 19.09 -28.64 -9.34
CA VAL A 466 19.31 -27.31 -8.75
C VAL A 466 20.22 -26.49 -9.66
N LEU A 467 21.27 -27.08 -10.22
CA LEU A 467 22.15 -26.42 -11.19
C LEU A 467 21.35 -25.90 -12.40
N TYR A 468 20.57 -26.79 -13.04
CA TYR A 468 19.69 -26.42 -14.14
C TYR A 468 18.71 -25.30 -13.75
N TRP A 469 18.07 -25.42 -12.59
CA TRP A 469 17.06 -24.47 -12.13
C TRP A 469 17.66 -23.07 -11.88
N ILE A 470 18.85 -22.99 -11.27
CA ILE A 470 19.58 -21.73 -11.09
C ILE A 470 19.91 -21.10 -12.44
N THR A 471 20.53 -21.86 -13.35
CA THR A 471 20.89 -21.37 -14.69
C THR A 471 19.66 -20.86 -15.43
N ARG A 472 18.56 -21.61 -15.41
CA ARG A 472 17.30 -21.19 -16.06
C ARG A 472 16.75 -19.93 -15.41
N THR A 473 16.74 -19.84 -14.08
CA THR A 473 16.17 -18.69 -13.36
C THR A 473 16.93 -17.40 -13.69
N VAL A 474 18.26 -17.44 -13.73
CA VAL A 474 19.08 -16.30 -14.18
C VAL A 474 18.78 -15.94 -15.63
N MET A 475 18.67 -16.93 -16.53
CA MET A 475 18.38 -16.70 -17.95
C MET A 475 16.99 -16.08 -18.18
N VAL A 476 15.97 -16.54 -17.46
CA VAL A 476 14.61 -15.97 -17.54
C VAL A 476 14.58 -14.55 -17.01
N SER A 477 15.25 -14.30 -15.88
CA SER A 477 15.40 -12.96 -15.28
C SER A 477 16.09 -12.00 -16.24
N HIS A 478 17.21 -12.41 -16.84
CA HIS A 478 17.94 -11.62 -17.84
C HIS A 478 17.09 -11.27 -19.07
N ARG A 479 16.13 -12.12 -19.45
CA ARG A 479 15.22 -11.88 -20.58
C ARG A 479 14.01 -10.99 -20.23
N GLY A 480 13.94 -10.45 -19.02
CA GLY A 480 12.84 -9.57 -18.59
C GLY A 480 11.54 -10.32 -18.29
N HIS A 481 11.54 -11.66 -18.24
CA HIS A 481 10.32 -12.44 -18.03
C HIS A 481 9.97 -12.69 -16.55
N MET A 482 10.79 -12.19 -15.62
CA MET A 482 10.56 -12.35 -14.17
C MET A 482 10.31 -10.99 -13.52
N HIS A 483 9.05 -10.73 -13.12
CA HIS A 483 8.64 -9.47 -12.49
C HIS A 483 8.31 -9.59 -11.00
N ASP A 484 8.28 -10.82 -10.48
CA ASP A 484 7.98 -11.13 -9.09
C ASP A 484 9.28 -11.55 -8.36
N ASP A 485 9.22 -11.63 -7.03
CA ASP A 485 10.30 -12.21 -6.23
C ASP A 485 10.60 -13.66 -6.70
N PRO A 486 11.88 -14.10 -6.79
CA PRO A 486 12.24 -15.41 -7.34
C PRO A 486 11.51 -16.59 -6.68
N VAL A 487 11.25 -16.50 -5.37
CA VAL A 487 10.54 -17.55 -4.64
C VAL A 487 9.06 -17.60 -5.04
N VAL A 488 8.44 -16.44 -5.22
CA VAL A 488 7.04 -16.34 -5.68
C VAL A 488 6.91 -16.75 -7.13
N TYR A 489 7.90 -16.39 -7.97
CA TYR A 489 7.99 -16.85 -9.35
C TYR A 489 8.07 -18.38 -9.42
N ALA A 490 8.96 -18.99 -8.63
CA ALA A 490 9.15 -20.44 -8.59
C ALA A 490 7.86 -21.20 -8.22
N ALA A 491 7.04 -20.64 -7.33
CA ALA A 491 5.77 -21.25 -6.95
C ALA A 491 4.68 -21.17 -8.02
N LYS A 492 4.80 -20.28 -9.01
CA LYS A 492 3.84 -20.14 -10.12
C LYS A 492 4.33 -20.79 -11.42
N ASP A 493 5.63 -20.82 -11.65
CA ASP A 493 6.26 -21.33 -12.87
C ASP A 493 6.25 -22.86 -12.91
N ARG A 494 5.64 -23.43 -13.94
CA ARG A 494 5.47 -24.90 -14.10
C ARG A 494 6.79 -25.65 -14.14
N ILE A 495 7.83 -25.06 -14.77
CA ILE A 495 9.15 -25.71 -14.87
C ILE A 495 9.81 -25.72 -13.49
N SER A 496 9.71 -24.64 -12.72
CA SER A 496 10.19 -24.59 -11.33
C SER A 496 9.48 -25.61 -10.43
N GLN A 497 8.16 -25.77 -10.58
CA GLN A 497 7.39 -26.80 -9.88
C GLN A 497 7.83 -28.22 -10.28
N LEU A 498 8.09 -28.46 -11.57
CA LEU A 498 8.61 -29.74 -12.05
C LEU A 498 9.99 -30.04 -11.46
N CYS A 499 10.90 -29.05 -11.44
CA CYS A 499 12.20 -29.20 -10.78
C CYS A 499 12.04 -29.59 -9.30
N LEU A 500 11.11 -28.95 -8.57
CA LEU A 500 10.83 -29.29 -7.17
C LEU A 500 10.35 -30.75 -7.03
N VAL A 501 9.44 -31.20 -7.88
CA VAL A 501 8.95 -32.59 -7.87
C VAL A 501 10.10 -33.57 -8.12
N ILE A 502 10.97 -33.29 -9.10
CA ILE A 502 12.12 -34.15 -9.40
C ILE A 502 13.12 -34.16 -8.23
N ILE A 503 13.36 -33.02 -7.58
CA ILE A 503 14.20 -32.95 -6.37
C ILE A 503 13.62 -33.83 -5.27
N LEU A 504 12.32 -33.71 -4.98
CA LEU A 504 11.66 -34.54 -3.96
C LEU A 504 11.73 -36.03 -4.31
N ALA A 505 11.61 -36.39 -5.59
CA ALA A 505 11.76 -37.77 -6.04
C ALA A 505 13.16 -38.33 -5.77
N PHE A 506 14.23 -37.56 -6.06
CA PHE A 506 15.60 -37.97 -5.75
C PHE A 506 15.87 -38.06 -4.24
N VAL A 507 15.34 -37.13 -3.44
CA VAL A 507 15.46 -37.18 -1.97
C VAL A 507 14.77 -38.40 -1.41
N LEU A 508 13.55 -38.70 -1.87
CA LEU A 508 12.79 -39.89 -1.45
C LEU A 508 13.48 -41.18 -1.91
N TRP A 509 14.01 -41.22 -3.14
CA TRP A 509 14.78 -42.36 -3.62
C TRP A 509 15.99 -42.59 -2.71
N GLY A 510 16.80 -41.57 -2.44
CA GLY A 510 17.97 -41.74 -1.58
C GLY A 510 17.63 -42.16 -0.15
N ALA A 511 16.44 -41.80 0.36
CA ALA A 511 16.03 -42.09 1.73
C ALA A 511 15.37 -43.48 1.89
N LEU A 512 14.69 -43.99 0.85
CA LEU A 512 13.83 -45.18 0.94
C LEU A 512 14.38 -46.43 0.23
N ALA A 513 15.36 -46.29 -0.67
CA ALA A 513 15.99 -47.39 -1.38
C ALA A 513 17.38 -47.67 -0.81
#